data_AF-A0A939BWU2-F1
#
_entry.id   AF-A0A939BWU2-F1
#
_cell.length_a   1.000
_cell.length_b   1.000
_cell.length_c   1.000
_cell.angle_alpha   90.00
_cell.angle_beta   90.00
_cell.angle_gamma   90.00
#
_symmetry.space_group_name_H-M   'P 1'
#
loop_
_entity.id
_entity.type
_entity.pdbx_description
1 polymer ?
#
loop_
_entity_poly.entity_id
_entity_poly.type
_entity_poly.pdbx_seq_one_letter_code
_entity_poly.pdbx_strand_id
1 'polypeptide(L)'
;MTSDRRQRRTALAPLVGATLRAMGKERTRRTRRGWLTEKDNDRVGALTDGTVAIALTVLVLELPVPDGADSPGGLWSALQDHAREYVTFLFAFWLIAIFWVAHRQEFRRVRIATERVVWANFLYLAAVVLIPFSSQLLSGHGGNALAITVFAGNLLLVSVSLVLIQIAARADEVATAEGQQEWITSMVRSCVLIAIDVLVIAVSWIRPNVAELLFLVLIVNEPIARVIQRRILAGRVSDRRSVADDPTPPAG
;
A
#
# COMPACT_ATOMS: atom_id res chain seq x y z
N MET A 1 -62.72 -26.29 -31.23
CA MET A 1 -62.21 -25.24 -30.30
C MET A 1 -60.85 -25.58 -29.65
N THR A 2 -60.06 -26.52 -30.18
CA THR A 2 -58.82 -27.02 -29.53
C THR A 2 -57.51 -26.70 -30.29
N SER A 3 -57.55 -26.19 -31.52
CA SER A 3 -56.34 -25.90 -32.32
C SER A 3 -55.69 -24.54 -32.05
N ASP A 4 -56.48 -23.53 -31.66
CA ASP A 4 -56.01 -22.15 -31.43
C ASP A 4 -55.06 -22.03 -30.21
N ARG A 5 -55.28 -22.84 -29.16
CA ARG A 5 -54.43 -22.87 -27.97
C ARG A 5 -53.04 -23.46 -28.22
N ARG A 6 -52.88 -24.36 -29.21
CA ARG A 6 -51.56 -24.91 -29.56
C ARG A 6 -50.73 -23.91 -30.35
N GLN A 7 -51.36 -23.17 -31.26
CA GLN A 7 -50.67 -22.20 -32.12
C GLN A 7 -50.15 -20.99 -31.33
N ARG A 8 -50.91 -20.53 -30.33
CA ARG A 8 -50.44 -19.46 -29.41
C ARG A 8 -49.28 -19.88 -28.51
N ARG A 9 -49.18 -21.17 -28.11
CA ARG A 9 -48.06 -21.68 -27.30
C ARG A 9 -46.75 -21.70 -28.07
N THR A 10 -46.79 -21.99 -29.37
CA THR A 10 -45.57 -22.03 -30.22
C THR A 10 -45.02 -20.63 -30.51
N ALA A 11 -45.90 -19.62 -30.62
CA ALA A 11 -45.49 -18.24 -30.89
C ALA A 11 -44.83 -17.53 -29.68
N LEU A 12 -45.14 -17.94 -28.44
CA LEU A 12 -44.61 -17.33 -27.22
C LEU A 12 -43.32 -17.98 -26.70
N ALA A 13 -43.00 -19.20 -27.15
CA ALA A 13 -41.79 -19.92 -26.74
C ALA A 13 -40.47 -19.16 -26.98
N PRO A 14 -40.26 -18.45 -28.10
CA PRO A 14 -39.03 -17.68 -28.33
C PRO A 14 -38.91 -16.47 -27.39
N LEU A 15 -40.04 -15.81 -27.10
CA LEU A 15 -40.13 -14.63 -26.22
C LEU A 15 -39.85 -14.99 -24.76
N VAL A 16 -40.38 -16.12 -24.29
CA VAL A 16 -40.10 -16.66 -22.94
C VAL A 16 -38.64 -17.11 -22.83
N GLY A 17 -38.09 -17.73 -23.87
CA GLY A 17 -36.66 -18.09 -23.91
C GLY A 17 -35.72 -16.88 -23.94
N ALA A 18 -36.12 -15.76 -24.56
CA ALA A 18 -35.36 -14.52 -24.57
C ALA A 18 -35.40 -13.81 -23.21
N THR A 19 -36.56 -13.74 -22.56
CA THR A 19 -36.69 -13.17 -21.21
C THR A 19 -35.99 -14.02 -20.15
N LEU A 20 -36.09 -15.36 -20.20
CA LEU A 20 -35.35 -16.22 -19.27
C LEU A 20 -33.83 -16.10 -19.44
N ARG A 21 -33.33 -15.94 -20.68
CA ARG A 21 -31.90 -15.68 -20.94
C ARG A 21 -31.46 -14.29 -20.50
N ALA A 22 -32.30 -13.27 -20.71
CA ALA A 22 -32.04 -11.92 -20.23
C ALA A 22 -32.01 -11.88 -18.70
N MET A 23 -33.01 -12.48 -18.03
CA MET A 23 -33.07 -12.62 -16.58
C MET A 23 -31.91 -13.45 -16.02
N GLY A 24 -31.48 -14.49 -16.74
CA GLY A 24 -30.27 -15.25 -16.40
C GLY A 24 -29.02 -14.37 -16.44
N LYS A 25 -28.80 -13.60 -17.51
CA LYS A 25 -27.70 -12.64 -17.62
C LYS A 25 -27.78 -11.55 -16.55
N GLU A 26 -28.97 -11.00 -16.27
CA GLU A 26 -29.21 -10.00 -15.23
C GLU A 26 -28.87 -10.55 -13.84
N ARG A 27 -29.28 -11.79 -13.54
CA ARG A 27 -29.02 -12.47 -12.27
C ARG A 27 -27.52 -12.71 -12.07
N THR A 28 -26.80 -13.14 -13.10
CA THR A 28 -25.33 -13.31 -13.06
C THR A 28 -24.61 -11.95 -12.92
N ARG A 29 -25.15 -10.89 -13.51
CA ARG A 29 -24.63 -9.51 -13.34
C ARG A 29 -24.87 -8.98 -11.93
N ARG A 30 -26.00 -9.34 -11.32
CA ARG A 30 -26.39 -8.94 -9.95
C ARG A 30 -25.59 -9.68 -8.88
N THR A 31 -25.29 -10.97 -9.06
CA THR A 31 -24.40 -11.73 -8.16
C THR A 31 -22.93 -11.30 -8.27
N ARG A 32 -22.44 -10.91 -9.46
CA ARG A 32 -21.11 -10.27 -9.58
C ARG A 32 -21.03 -8.87 -8.96
N ARG A 33 -22.14 -8.11 -8.94
CA ARG A 33 -22.21 -6.77 -8.32
C ARG A 33 -22.36 -6.79 -6.79
N GLY A 34 -22.78 -7.90 -6.20
CA GLY A 34 -23.10 -7.99 -4.77
C GLY A 34 -21.91 -7.81 -3.81
N TRP A 35 -20.68 -7.95 -4.30
CA TRP A 35 -19.43 -7.82 -3.55
C TRP A 35 -18.65 -6.52 -3.87
N LEU A 36 -19.21 -5.67 -4.73
CA LEU A 36 -18.55 -4.50 -5.32
C LEU A 36 -19.19 -3.21 -4.81
N THR A 37 -19.49 -3.16 -3.50
CA THR A 37 -20.07 -1.97 -2.89
C THR A 37 -19.01 -1.16 -2.16
N GLU A 38 -19.25 0.14 -2.02
CA GLU A 38 -18.38 1.03 -1.24
C GLU A 38 -18.17 0.54 0.20
N LYS A 39 -19.20 -0.09 0.78
CA LYS A 39 -19.13 -0.75 2.10
C LYS A 39 -18.12 -1.89 2.16
N ASP A 40 -17.84 -2.58 1.05
CA ASP A 40 -16.85 -3.65 1.02
C ASP A 40 -15.42 -3.07 1.03
N ASN A 41 -15.20 -1.88 0.46
CA ASN A 41 -13.92 -1.18 0.56
C ASN A 41 -13.64 -0.76 2.01
N ASP A 42 -14.64 -0.21 2.70
CA ASP A 42 -14.50 0.21 4.10
C ASP A 42 -14.12 -0.97 5.00
N ARG A 43 -14.67 -2.16 4.73
CA ARG A 43 -14.34 -3.40 5.46
C ARG A 43 -12.90 -3.85 5.22
N VAL A 44 -12.42 -3.79 3.97
CA VAL A 44 -11.02 -4.12 3.65
C VAL A 44 -10.06 -3.09 4.27
N GLY A 45 -10.43 -1.81 4.24
CA GLY A 45 -9.70 -0.75 4.93
C GLY A 45 -9.63 -0.99 6.44
N ALA A 46 -10.76 -1.28 7.08
CA ALA A 46 -10.82 -1.56 8.52
C ALA A 46 -10.02 -2.81 8.92
N LEU A 47 -10.06 -3.88 8.12
CA LEU A 47 -9.21 -5.05 8.32
C LEU A 47 -7.74 -4.66 8.26
N THR A 48 -7.37 -3.84 7.28
CA THR A 48 -5.98 -3.39 7.10
C THR A 48 -5.50 -2.53 8.26
N ASP A 49 -6.30 -1.57 8.70
CA ASP A 49 -6.01 -0.74 9.85
C ASP A 49 -5.84 -1.57 11.12
N GLY A 50 -6.73 -2.55 11.35
CA GLY A 50 -6.65 -3.46 12.49
C GLY A 50 -5.38 -4.34 12.46
N THR A 51 -5.04 -4.93 11.32
CA THR A 51 -3.85 -5.76 11.17
C THR A 51 -2.56 -4.95 11.33
N VAL A 52 -2.49 -3.76 10.73
CA VAL A 52 -1.33 -2.87 10.87
C VAL A 52 -1.16 -2.41 12.32
N ALA A 53 -2.25 -2.07 13.01
CA ALA A 53 -2.21 -1.73 14.43
C ALA A 53 -1.64 -2.87 15.29
N ILE A 54 -2.07 -4.12 15.02
CA ILE A 54 -1.52 -5.29 15.70
C ILE A 54 -0.02 -5.41 15.42
N ALA A 55 0.43 -5.30 14.16
CA ALA A 55 1.85 -5.38 13.81
C ALA A 55 2.69 -4.31 14.54
N LEU A 56 2.19 -3.08 14.65
CA LEU A 56 2.83 -2.01 15.43
C LEU A 56 2.96 -2.37 16.91
N THR A 57 1.94 -3.00 17.50
CA THR A 57 1.98 -3.41 18.90
C THR A 57 2.86 -4.62 19.15
N VAL A 58 2.95 -5.56 18.20
CA VAL A 58 3.80 -6.76 18.33
C VAL A 58 5.28 -6.37 18.41
N LEU A 59 5.70 -5.33 17.69
CA LEU A 59 7.08 -4.83 17.76
C LEU A 59 7.55 -4.55 19.19
N VAL A 60 6.68 -4.00 20.06
CA VAL A 60 7.08 -3.66 21.44
C VAL A 60 7.28 -4.90 22.30
N LEU A 61 6.62 -6.01 21.95
CA LEU A 61 6.71 -7.28 22.68
C LEU A 61 8.06 -7.97 22.46
N GLU A 62 8.78 -7.60 21.40
CA GLU A 62 10.10 -8.14 21.07
C GLU A 62 11.25 -7.36 21.71
N LEU A 63 10.96 -6.28 22.44
CA LEU A 63 11.98 -5.48 23.11
C LEU A 63 12.56 -6.22 24.33
N PRO A 64 13.89 -6.37 24.42
CA PRO A 64 14.51 -6.97 25.59
C PRO A 64 14.32 -6.07 26.81
N VAL A 65 13.93 -6.68 27.92
CA VAL A 65 13.92 -6.05 29.25
C VAL A 65 15.13 -6.60 30.00
N PRO A 66 16.10 -5.74 30.39
CA PRO A 66 17.28 -6.20 31.11
C PRO A 66 16.92 -6.78 32.47
N ASP A 67 17.39 -8.00 32.76
CA ASP A 67 17.24 -8.65 34.05
C ASP A 67 18.49 -8.45 34.94
N GLY A 68 18.30 -8.45 36.27
CA GLY A 68 19.41 -8.54 37.23
C GLY A 68 20.24 -7.27 37.44
N ALA A 69 19.72 -6.10 37.05
CA ALA A 69 20.41 -4.82 37.15
C ALA A 69 19.80 -3.90 38.22
N ASP A 70 20.04 -4.20 39.50
CA ASP A 70 19.41 -3.51 40.63
C ASP A 70 19.98 -2.11 40.93
N SER A 71 21.15 -1.79 40.37
CA SER A 71 21.78 -0.46 40.52
C SER A 71 21.51 0.41 39.29
N PRO A 72 21.38 1.75 39.43
CA PRO A 72 21.19 2.64 38.29
C PRO A 72 22.26 2.52 37.20
N GLY A 73 23.53 2.34 37.60
CA GLY A 73 24.65 2.16 36.67
C GLY A 73 24.61 0.82 35.95
N GLY A 74 24.26 -0.26 36.66
CA GLY A 74 24.08 -1.58 36.06
C GLY A 74 22.94 -1.59 35.04
N LEU A 75 21.81 -0.96 35.38
CA LEU A 75 20.65 -0.90 34.50
C LEU A 75 20.96 -0.09 33.24
N TRP A 76 21.68 1.02 33.38
CA TRP A 76 22.12 1.82 32.22
C TRP A 76 23.03 1.02 31.28
N SER A 77 24.01 0.29 31.82
CA SER A 77 24.88 -0.57 31.00
C SER A 77 24.08 -1.64 30.26
N ALA A 78 23.16 -2.31 30.95
CA ALA A 78 22.36 -3.37 30.35
C ALA A 78 21.39 -2.85 29.27
N LEU A 79 20.88 -1.63 29.42
CA LEU A 79 20.13 -0.96 28.35
C LEU A 79 21.02 -0.63 27.13
N GLN A 80 22.28 -0.27 27.34
CA GLN A 80 23.21 -0.01 26.25
C GLN A 80 23.56 -1.28 25.46
N ASP A 81 23.64 -2.43 26.14
CA ASP A 81 23.89 -3.72 25.50
C ASP A 81 22.78 -4.10 24.49
N HIS A 82 21.56 -3.63 24.71
CA HIS A 82 20.40 -3.82 23.83
C HIS A 82 20.08 -2.61 22.93
N ALA A 83 21.01 -1.66 22.77
CA ALA A 83 20.76 -0.45 21.99
C ALA A 83 20.36 -0.74 20.53
N ARG A 84 20.89 -1.81 19.94
CA ARG A 84 20.57 -2.21 18.55
C ARG A 84 19.10 -2.61 18.42
N GLU A 85 18.58 -3.39 19.35
CA GLU A 85 17.20 -3.84 19.40
C GLU A 85 16.24 -2.65 19.53
N TYR A 86 16.55 -1.71 20.43
CA TYR A 86 15.73 -0.49 20.59
C TYR A 86 15.71 0.39 19.34
N VAL A 87 16.87 0.56 18.67
CA VAL A 87 16.95 1.34 17.42
C VAL A 87 16.21 0.64 16.28
N THR A 88 16.38 -0.66 16.12
CA THR A 88 15.69 -1.45 15.09
C THR A 88 14.18 -1.48 15.32
N PHE A 89 13.73 -1.54 16.57
CA PHE A 89 12.33 -1.39 16.94
C PHE A 89 11.75 -0.06 16.45
N LEU A 90 12.38 1.07 16.82
CA LEU A 90 11.90 2.40 16.41
C LEU A 90 11.90 2.53 14.88
N PHE A 91 12.93 1.98 14.24
CA PHE A 91 13.05 1.95 12.79
C PHE A 91 11.90 1.18 12.13
N ALA A 92 11.64 -0.06 12.58
CA ALA A 92 10.55 -0.89 12.08
C ALA A 92 9.17 -0.24 12.33
N PHE A 93 8.96 0.35 13.50
CA PHE A 93 7.72 1.06 13.82
C PHE A 93 7.47 2.20 12.85
N TRP A 94 8.49 3.03 12.58
CA TRP A 94 8.39 4.14 11.63
C TRP A 94 8.13 3.66 10.21
N LEU A 95 8.78 2.58 9.78
CA LEU A 95 8.54 1.99 8.47
C LEU A 95 7.10 1.49 8.31
N ILE A 96 6.58 0.74 9.29
CA ILE A 96 5.17 0.29 9.24
C ILE A 96 4.24 1.49 9.14
N ALA A 97 4.46 2.55 9.93
CA ALA A 97 3.66 3.77 9.88
C ALA A 97 3.73 4.45 8.50
N ILE A 98 4.92 4.52 7.90
CA ILE A 98 5.12 5.06 6.55
C ILE A 98 4.36 4.23 5.51
N PHE A 99 4.52 2.91 5.52
CA PHE A 99 3.85 2.01 4.57
C PHE A 99 2.34 2.07 4.72
N TRP A 100 1.84 2.21 5.95
CA TRP A 100 0.42 2.40 6.19
C TRP A 100 -0.10 3.72 5.63
N VAL A 101 0.66 4.82 5.77
CA VAL A 101 0.28 6.09 5.14
C VAL A 101 0.27 5.96 3.61
N ALA A 102 1.27 5.27 3.02
CA ALA A 102 1.32 5.00 1.59
C ALA A 102 0.12 4.13 1.16
N HIS A 103 -0.17 3.06 1.87
CA HIS A 103 -1.33 2.19 1.63
C HIS A 103 -2.63 3.00 1.65
N ARG A 104 -2.88 3.81 2.69
CA ARG A 104 -4.09 4.63 2.75
C ARG A 104 -4.17 5.65 1.61
N GLN A 105 -3.05 6.18 1.15
CA GLN A 105 -3.03 7.06 -0.02
C GLN A 105 -3.50 6.33 -1.27
N GLU A 106 -3.00 5.12 -1.53
CA GLU A 106 -3.40 4.32 -2.68
C GLU A 106 -4.83 3.79 -2.53
N PHE A 107 -5.21 3.31 -1.35
CA PHE A 107 -6.51 2.69 -1.09
C PHE A 107 -7.67 3.70 -1.15
N ARG A 108 -7.44 4.98 -0.84
CA ARG A 108 -8.44 6.06 -1.04
C ARG A 108 -8.86 6.21 -2.50
N ARG A 109 -8.05 5.76 -3.44
CA ARG A 109 -8.32 5.87 -4.88
C ARG A 109 -9.05 4.63 -5.43
N VAL A 110 -9.12 3.56 -4.63
CA VAL A 110 -9.91 2.37 -4.94
C VAL A 110 -11.39 2.69 -4.78
N ARG A 111 -12.10 2.86 -5.90
CA ARG A 111 -13.56 3.06 -5.87
C ARG A 111 -14.30 1.76 -5.61
N ILE A 112 -13.78 0.65 -6.10
CA ILE A 112 -14.35 -0.69 -5.91
C ILE A 112 -13.22 -1.69 -5.65
N ALA A 113 -13.25 -2.36 -4.50
CA ALA A 113 -12.32 -3.42 -4.12
C ALA A 113 -12.62 -4.68 -4.93
N THR A 114 -12.11 -4.72 -6.16
CA THR A 114 -12.16 -5.94 -6.98
C THR A 114 -11.37 -7.06 -6.30
N GLU A 115 -11.66 -8.31 -6.68
CA GLU A 115 -10.96 -9.49 -6.16
C GLU A 115 -9.42 -9.35 -6.24
N ARG A 116 -8.90 -8.74 -7.31
CA ARG A 116 -7.46 -8.49 -7.47
C ARG A 116 -6.91 -7.52 -6.41
N VAL A 117 -7.65 -6.46 -6.10
CA VAL A 117 -7.28 -5.51 -5.05
C VAL A 117 -7.28 -6.20 -3.69
N VAL A 118 -8.28 -7.04 -3.42
CA VAL A 118 -8.38 -7.79 -2.15
C VAL A 118 -7.20 -8.74 -1.97
N TRP A 119 -6.83 -9.51 -2.98
CA TRP A 119 -5.66 -10.41 -2.90
C TRP A 119 -4.34 -9.65 -2.79
N ALA A 120 -4.16 -8.56 -3.54
CA ALA A 120 -2.99 -7.69 -3.39
C ALA A 120 -2.92 -7.08 -1.98
N ASN A 121 -4.07 -6.74 -1.39
CA ASN A 121 -4.15 -6.28 -0.02
C ASN A 121 -3.74 -7.37 0.98
N PHE A 122 -4.18 -8.62 0.81
CA PHE A 122 -3.73 -9.71 1.67
C PHE A 122 -2.23 -9.96 1.59
N LEU A 123 -1.60 -9.80 0.41
CA LEU A 123 -0.15 -9.85 0.29
C LEU A 123 0.52 -8.72 1.09
N TYR A 124 -0.01 -7.50 1.01
CA TYR A 124 0.44 -6.37 1.82
C TYR A 124 0.32 -6.68 3.33
N LEU A 125 -0.83 -7.21 3.78
CA LEU A 125 -1.04 -7.57 5.19
C LEU A 125 -0.07 -8.64 5.66
N ALA A 126 0.16 -9.67 4.85
CA ALA A 126 1.10 -10.74 5.18
C ALA A 126 2.53 -10.21 5.32
N ALA A 127 2.97 -9.34 4.40
CA ALA A 127 4.29 -8.71 4.46
C ALA A 127 4.43 -7.79 5.69
N VAL A 128 3.40 -7.00 6.01
CA VAL A 128 3.42 -6.11 7.20
C VAL A 128 3.50 -6.91 8.50
N VAL A 129 2.71 -7.98 8.65
CA VAL A 129 2.73 -8.82 9.86
C VAL A 129 4.05 -9.57 10.00
N LEU A 130 4.82 -9.75 8.92
CA LEU A 130 6.15 -10.35 8.95
C LEU A 130 7.25 -9.36 9.38
N ILE A 131 6.97 -8.04 9.39
CA ILE A 131 7.96 -7.01 9.74
C ILE A 131 8.59 -7.25 11.12
N PRO A 132 7.82 -7.47 12.21
CA PRO A 132 8.38 -7.72 13.54
C PRO A 132 9.47 -8.80 13.53
N PHE A 133 9.10 -10.00 13.08
CA PHE A 133 10.03 -11.12 12.92
C PHE A 133 11.29 -10.75 12.12
N SER A 134 11.11 -10.16 10.94
CA SER A 134 12.26 -9.83 10.09
C SER A 134 13.16 -8.73 10.68
N SER A 135 12.59 -7.82 11.48
CA SER A 135 13.32 -6.76 12.17
C SER A 135 14.10 -7.31 13.37
N GLN A 136 13.54 -8.26 14.11
CA GLN A 136 14.23 -8.97 15.18
C GLN A 136 15.39 -9.81 14.65
N LEU A 137 15.22 -10.45 13.48
CA LEU A 137 16.29 -11.17 12.81
C LEU A 137 17.47 -10.22 12.48
N LEU A 138 17.16 -9.01 12.01
CA LEU A 138 18.14 -7.97 11.71
C LEU A 138 18.86 -7.46 12.96
N SER A 139 18.13 -7.17 14.06
CA SER A 139 18.76 -6.68 15.29
C SER A 139 19.64 -7.74 15.95
N GLY A 140 19.23 -9.02 15.94
CA GLY A 140 19.99 -10.12 16.52
C GLY A 140 21.24 -10.52 15.72
N HIS A 141 21.29 -10.22 14.42
CA HIS A 141 22.38 -10.62 13.52
C HIS A 141 22.94 -9.45 12.73
N GLY A 142 23.19 -8.32 13.41
CA GLY A 142 23.79 -7.14 12.79
C GLY A 142 25.08 -7.46 12.02
N GLY A 143 25.23 -6.89 10.84
CA GLY A 143 26.35 -7.15 9.92
C GLY A 143 26.24 -8.48 9.16
N ASN A 144 25.17 -9.26 9.33
CA ASN A 144 24.93 -10.47 8.55
C ASN A 144 24.14 -10.14 7.27
N ALA A 145 24.73 -10.42 6.10
CA ALA A 145 24.12 -10.16 4.79
C ALA A 145 22.76 -10.86 4.60
N LEU A 146 22.59 -12.06 5.15
CA LEU A 146 21.34 -12.81 5.05
C LEU A 146 20.24 -12.14 5.87
N ALA A 147 20.53 -11.72 7.11
CA ALA A 147 19.56 -11.03 7.96
C ALA A 147 19.10 -9.71 7.32
N ILE A 148 20.04 -8.93 6.76
CA ILE A 148 19.75 -7.71 6.01
C ILE A 148 18.89 -8.02 4.77
N THR A 149 19.23 -9.08 4.03
CA THR A 149 18.48 -9.50 2.84
C THR A 149 17.05 -9.93 3.18
N VAL A 150 16.85 -10.68 4.27
CA VAL A 150 15.52 -11.11 4.71
C VAL A 150 14.66 -9.89 5.09
N PHE A 151 15.22 -8.96 5.84
CA PHE A 151 14.50 -7.75 6.22
C PHE A 151 14.18 -6.86 5.01
N ALA A 152 15.17 -6.53 4.18
CA ALA A 152 14.96 -5.76 2.95
C ALA A 152 14.02 -6.47 1.96
N GLY A 153 14.10 -7.79 1.86
CA GLY A 153 13.19 -8.61 1.06
C GLY A 153 11.74 -8.55 1.56
N ASN A 154 11.53 -8.48 2.87
CA ASN A 154 10.21 -8.27 3.44
C ASN A 154 9.68 -6.86 3.11
N LEU A 155 10.49 -5.81 3.25
CA LEU A 155 10.10 -4.45 2.85
C LEU A 155 9.79 -4.37 1.35
N LEU A 156 10.58 -5.06 0.52
CA LEU A 156 10.34 -5.18 -0.92
C LEU A 156 8.98 -5.81 -1.21
N LEU A 157 8.57 -6.84 -0.46
CA LEU A 157 7.23 -7.43 -0.59
C LEU A 157 6.12 -6.42 -0.27
N VAL A 158 6.31 -5.58 0.75
CA VAL A 158 5.37 -4.48 1.06
C VAL A 158 5.30 -3.50 -0.12
N SER A 159 6.45 -3.04 -0.62
CA SER A 159 6.56 -2.11 -1.74
C SER A 159 5.93 -2.65 -3.02
N VAL A 160 6.16 -3.93 -3.35
CA VAL A 160 5.55 -4.61 -4.51
C VAL A 160 4.04 -4.73 -4.34
N SER A 161 3.56 -5.05 -3.14
CA SER A 161 2.12 -5.16 -2.88
C SER A 161 1.40 -3.83 -3.11
N LEU A 162 2.01 -2.70 -2.75
CA LEU A 162 1.48 -1.37 -3.05
C LEU A 162 1.39 -1.09 -4.56
N VAL A 163 2.38 -1.54 -5.34
CA VAL A 163 2.34 -1.44 -6.81
C VAL A 163 1.23 -2.33 -7.39
N LEU A 164 1.04 -3.53 -6.86
CA LEU A 164 -0.05 -4.42 -7.30
C LEU A 164 -1.43 -3.81 -7.03
N ILE A 165 -1.62 -3.17 -5.88
CA ILE A 165 -2.85 -2.41 -5.56
C ILE A 165 -3.05 -1.29 -6.58
N GLN A 166 -2.03 -0.49 -6.88
CA GLN A 166 -2.09 0.59 -7.88
C GLN A 166 -2.43 0.08 -9.29
N ILE A 167 -1.82 -1.03 -9.73
CA ILE A 167 -2.11 -1.63 -11.03
C ILE A 167 -3.54 -2.18 -11.08
N ALA A 168 -3.99 -2.80 -9.99
CA ALA A 168 -5.36 -3.33 -9.90
C ALA A 168 -6.42 -2.22 -9.85
N ALA A 169 -6.07 -1.05 -9.29
CA ALA A 169 -6.94 0.13 -9.18
C ALA A 169 -6.90 1.04 -10.43
N ARG A 170 -5.90 0.90 -11.31
CA ARG A 170 -5.62 1.79 -12.45
C ARG A 170 -6.83 2.09 -13.35
N ALA A 171 -7.70 1.10 -13.57
CA ALA A 171 -8.87 1.27 -14.44
C ALA A 171 -9.86 2.32 -13.91
N ASP A 172 -9.90 2.53 -12.59
CA ASP A 172 -10.77 3.50 -11.93
C ASP A 172 -10.10 4.89 -11.78
N GLU A 173 -8.76 4.96 -11.85
CA GLU A 173 -7.93 6.13 -11.50
C GLU A 173 -7.65 7.10 -12.68
N VAL A 174 -7.48 6.60 -13.90
CA VAL A 174 -6.87 7.36 -15.02
C VAL A 174 -7.93 8.08 -15.89
N ALA A 175 -9.10 8.41 -15.33
CA ALA A 175 -10.18 9.04 -16.10
C ALA A 175 -9.91 10.53 -16.43
N THR A 176 -8.99 11.19 -15.72
CA THR A 176 -8.64 12.62 -15.89
C THR A 176 -7.13 12.82 -15.96
N ALA A 177 -6.66 13.92 -16.57
CA ALA A 177 -5.24 14.26 -16.65
C ALA A 177 -4.60 14.49 -15.26
N GLU A 178 -5.37 15.05 -14.31
CA GLU A 178 -4.95 15.22 -12.92
C GLU A 178 -4.78 13.85 -12.23
N GLY A 179 -5.73 12.93 -12.41
CA GLY A 179 -5.63 11.55 -11.90
C GLY A 179 -4.44 10.77 -12.48
N GLN A 180 -4.16 10.95 -13.78
CA GLN A 180 -2.98 10.34 -14.42
C GLN A 180 -1.68 10.83 -13.78
N GLN A 181 -1.55 12.12 -13.50
CA GLN A 181 -0.33 12.66 -12.91
C GLN A 181 -0.14 12.17 -11.47
N GLU A 182 -1.21 12.11 -10.68
CA GLU A 182 -1.17 11.59 -9.31
C GLU A 182 -0.76 10.11 -9.27
N TRP A 183 -1.26 9.31 -10.22
CA TRP A 183 -0.87 7.91 -10.41
C TRP A 183 0.60 7.76 -10.80
N ILE A 184 1.10 8.55 -11.76
CA ILE A 184 2.53 8.51 -12.12
C ILE A 184 3.39 8.84 -10.91
N THR A 185 2.99 9.85 -10.11
CA THR A 185 3.78 10.29 -8.97
C THR A 185 3.80 9.24 -7.86
N SER A 186 2.68 8.57 -7.56
CA SER A 186 2.67 7.45 -6.61
C SER A 186 3.46 6.26 -7.14
N MET A 187 3.35 5.95 -8.43
CA MET A 187 4.09 4.85 -9.05
C MET A 187 5.60 5.08 -8.98
N VAL A 188 6.08 6.28 -9.33
CA VAL A 188 7.50 6.64 -9.22
C VAL A 188 7.96 6.51 -7.77
N ARG A 189 7.17 6.96 -6.80
CA ARG A 189 7.49 6.81 -5.37
C ARG A 189 7.64 5.34 -4.96
N SER A 190 6.71 4.47 -5.36
CA SER A 190 6.81 3.03 -5.10
C SER A 190 8.02 2.39 -5.80
N CYS A 191 8.33 2.78 -7.04
CA CYS A 191 9.52 2.31 -7.75
C CYS A 191 10.82 2.74 -7.06
N VAL A 192 10.88 3.94 -6.47
CA VAL A 192 12.03 4.39 -5.69
C VAL A 192 12.21 3.52 -4.43
N LEU A 193 11.13 3.19 -3.72
CA LEU A 193 11.22 2.28 -2.56
C LEU A 193 11.76 0.91 -2.98
N ILE A 194 11.21 0.32 -4.04
CA ILE A 194 11.69 -0.94 -4.62
C ILE A 194 13.17 -0.86 -4.99
N ALA A 195 13.59 0.22 -5.67
CA ALA A 195 14.97 0.41 -6.07
C ALA A 195 15.92 0.50 -4.87
N ILE A 196 15.50 1.16 -3.78
CA ILE A 196 16.27 1.22 -2.54
C ILE A 196 16.34 -0.16 -1.90
N ASP A 197 15.23 -0.89 -1.79
CA ASP A 197 15.22 -2.24 -1.19
C ASP A 197 16.14 -3.20 -1.96
N VAL A 198 16.08 -3.18 -3.30
CA VAL A 198 16.97 -3.96 -4.18
C VAL A 198 18.43 -3.53 -4.02
N LEU A 199 18.70 -2.23 -3.91
CA LEU A 199 20.04 -1.72 -3.67
C LEU A 199 20.59 -2.18 -2.31
N VAL A 200 19.78 -2.13 -1.26
CA VAL A 200 20.15 -2.64 0.08
C VAL A 200 20.50 -4.11 0.00
N ILE A 201 19.67 -4.93 -0.66
CA ILE A 201 19.95 -6.35 -0.88
C ILE A 201 21.29 -6.52 -1.59
N ALA A 202 21.52 -5.84 -2.72
CA ALA A 202 22.75 -5.97 -3.49
C ALA A 202 24.00 -5.54 -2.67
N VAL A 203 23.93 -4.41 -1.96
CA VAL A 203 25.04 -3.89 -1.15
C VAL A 203 25.30 -4.78 0.07
N SER A 204 24.29 -5.43 0.63
CA SER A 204 24.44 -6.27 1.83
C SER A 204 25.45 -7.40 1.66
N TRP A 205 25.57 -7.97 0.46
CA TRP A 205 26.52 -9.06 0.17
C TRP A 205 27.97 -8.58 -0.04
N ILE A 206 28.18 -7.28 -0.23
CA ILE A 206 29.50 -6.67 -0.46
C ILE A 206 29.97 -5.97 0.82
N ARG A 207 29.11 -5.15 1.42
CA ARG A 207 29.38 -4.32 2.60
C ARG A 207 28.12 -4.26 3.50
N PRO A 208 27.89 -5.27 4.36
CA PRO A 208 26.74 -5.34 5.25
C PRO A 208 26.52 -4.07 6.08
N ASN A 209 27.60 -3.53 6.68
CA ASN A 209 27.53 -2.34 7.54
C ASN A 209 27.05 -1.09 6.77
N VAL A 210 27.37 -0.99 5.47
CA VAL A 210 26.91 0.12 4.62
C VAL A 210 25.45 -0.08 4.25
N ALA A 211 25.04 -1.33 3.94
CA ALA A 211 23.65 -1.65 3.63
C ALA A 211 22.69 -1.33 4.78
N GLU A 212 23.09 -1.58 6.04
CA GLU A 212 22.29 -1.20 7.21
C GLU A 212 22.01 0.31 7.28
N LEU A 213 22.98 1.15 6.90
CA LEU A 213 22.79 2.61 6.90
C LEU A 213 21.85 3.08 5.79
N LEU A 214 21.77 2.36 4.67
CA LEU A 214 20.91 2.72 3.55
C LEU A 214 19.42 2.63 3.92
N PHE A 215 19.05 1.85 4.94
CA PHE A 215 17.70 1.83 5.48
C PHE A 215 17.24 3.20 6.00
N LEU A 216 18.15 4.06 6.48
CA LEU A 216 17.82 5.42 6.90
C LEU A 216 17.29 6.29 5.75
N VAL A 217 17.71 5.99 4.51
CA VAL A 217 17.21 6.69 3.32
C VAL A 217 15.72 6.45 3.12
N LEU A 218 15.20 5.26 3.45
CA LEU A 218 13.77 4.94 3.34
C LEU A 218 12.91 5.84 4.24
N ILE A 219 13.36 6.12 5.46
CA ILE A 219 12.65 7.01 6.39
C ILE A 219 12.64 8.46 5.86
N VAL A 220 13.77 8.92 5.33
CA VAL A 220 13.95 10.32 4.89
C VAL A 220 13.25 10.62 3.56
N ASN A 221 13.06 9.62 2.70
CA ASN A 221 12.49 9.79 1.37
C ASN A 221 11.04 10.33 1.39
N GLU A 222 10.23 9.91 2.36
CA GLU A 222 8.79 10.23 2.41
C GLU A 222 8.45 11.69 2.80
N PRO A 223 9.04 12.28 3.85
CA PRO A 223 8.87 13.70 4.16
C PRO A 223 9.27 14.61 2.98
N ILE A 224 10.37 14.25 2.31
CA ILE A 224 10.91 15.03 1.18
C ILE A 224 9.94 14.97 -0.01
N ALA A 225 9.44 13.79 -0.36
CA ALA A 225 8.47 13.64 -1.45
C ALA A 225 7.21 14.50 -1.23
N ARG A 226 6.69 14.54 0.01
CA ARG A 226 5.50 15.34 0.36
C ARG A 226 5.77 16.85 0.32
N VAL A 227 6.93 17.30 0.78
CA VAL A 227 7.32 18.71 0.72
C VAL A 227 7.49 19.18 -0.72
N ILE A 228 8.11 18.36 -1.58
CA ILE A 228 8.29 18.67 -3.01
C ILE A 228 6.93 18.77 -3.71
N GLN A 229 6.01 17.83 -3.47
CA GLN A 229 4.66 17.87 -4.05
C GLN A 229 3.88 19.14 -3.66
N ARG A 230 3.97 19.56 -2.39
CA ARG A 230 3.32 20.80 -1.93
C ARG A 230 3.85 22.04 -2.64
N ARG A 231 5.16 22.10 -2.92
CA ARG A 231 5.78 23.22 -3.63
C ARG A 231 5.40 23.26 -5.12
N ILE A 232 5.33 22.11 -5.78
CA ILE A 232 4.91 22.01 -7.19
C ILE A 232 3.44 22.46 -7.35
N LEU A 233 2.56 22.04 -6.44
CA LEU A 233 1.15 22.46 -6.45
C LEU A 233 1.00 23.97 -6.18
N ALA A 234 1.76 24.52 -5.23
CA ALA A 234 1.76 25.95 -4.95
C ALA A 234 2.23 26.79 -6.17
N GLY A 235 3.24 26.31 -6.90
CA GLY A 235 3.70 26.96 -8.14
C GLY A 235 2.62 27.02 -9.22
N ARG A 236 1.85 25.93 -9.42
CA ARG A 236 0.77 25.87 -10.43
C ARG A 236 -0.42 26.77 -10.12
N VAL A 237 -0.75 26.97 -8.84
CA VAL A 237 -1.81 27.90 -8.44
C VAL A 237 -1.38 29.36 -8.68
N SER A 238 -0.10 29.68 -8.48
CA SER A 238 0.46 30.98 -8.83
C SER A 238 0.39 31.25 -10.34
N ASP A 239 0.73 30.25 -11.15
CA ASP A 239 0.77 30.36 -12.62
C ASP A 239 -0.63 30.46 -13.24
N ARG A 240 -1.64 29.78 -12.67
CA ARG A 240 -3.04 29.98 -13.10
C ARG A 240 -3.58 31.37 -12.74
N ARG A 241 -3.10 31.99 -11.66
CA ARG A 241 -3.51 33.35 -11.28
C ARG A 241 -2.86 34.40 -12.17
N SER A 242 -1.57 34.25 -12.50
CA SER A 242 -0.89 35.19 -13.41
C SER A 242 -1.49 35.20 -14.81
N VAL A 243 -1.89 34.04 -15.34
CA VAL A 243 -2.55 33.95 -16.67
C VAL A 243 -3.98 34.52 -16.66
N ALA A 244 -4.69 34.44 -15.52
CA ALA A 244 -6.03 35.00 -15.39
C ALA A 244 -6.03 36.54 -15.25
N ASP A 245 -4.94 37.09 -14.72
CA ASP A 245 -4.75 38.53 -14.51
C ASP A 245 -4.10 39.24 -15.72
N ASP A 246 -3.80 38.55 -16.83
CA ASP A 246 -3.27 39.17 -18.05
C ASP A 246 -4.43 39.70 -18.91
N PRO A 247 -4.71 41.03 -18.92
CA PRO A 247 -5.74 41.59 -19.78
C PRO A 247 -5.27 41.43 -21.22
N THR A 248 -6.01 40.64 -22.02
CA THR A 248 -5.77 40.55 -23.46
C THR A 248 -5.61 41.95 -24.05
N PRO A 249 -4.54 42.21 -24.83
CA PRO A 249 -4.34 43.54 -25.40
C PRO A 249 -5.52 43.88 -26.31
N PRO A 250 -6.03 45.12 -26.28
CA PRO A 250 -7.13 45.51 -27.14
C PRO A 250 -6.74 45.26 -28.59
N ALA A 251 -7.56 44.49 -29.30
CA ALA A 251 -7.41 44.26 -30.73
C ALA A 251 -7.43 45.62 -31.44
N GLY A 252 -6.27 46.03 -31.93
CA GLY A 252 -6.10 47.21 -32.78
C GLY A 252 -6.52 46.92 -34.21
#